data_AF-A0A1E3AUN3-F1
#
_entry.id   AF-A0A1E3AUN3-F1
#
_cell.length_a   1.000
_cell.length_b   1.000
_cell.length_c   1.000
_cell.angle_alpha   90.00
_cell.angle_beta   90.00
_cell.angle_gamma   90.00
#
_symmetry.space_group_name_H-M   'P 1'
#
loop_
_entity.id
_entity.type
_entity.pdbx_description
1 polymer ?
#
loop_
_entity_poly.entity_id
_entity_poly.type
_entity_poly.pdbx_seq_one_letter_code
_entity_poly.pdbx_strand_id
1 'polypeptide(L)'
;MKKKLITILLAASMAVSALTGCGNSSANSGSDKPAAETVTGEEANQEANAADAVLKDGEMSEILMVWPGSNASPASLQEVEDAMNEMIAQKADAKVKLQIIEWGAYGDQLNLMLSSGEKLDIFMGIGGIREAGQRGQLYDISEDIKVYAPEAYQTMERYINACYFDGALYGLPNYRDMAAQAGLICRKDILDETGFQAEDIKTMEDVEKVISKVHELHPDMYPLIPSDLTSGCFLNYVKGQFDVIAAGVGVDMKDDPSDGVTIINTYDTEQYRAMAEAAYEWNKKGYFMPDSTTNSTPRQDILKAGNAFGYFGNYHPGIVTQETMNTGMNIAAIPITEKSLSTESVNFIEWVVAGQCEHPQKALAVLNLLYTNADFQNLFRYGIEGVDYEVKDAAKGIAGYPEGINGSNVGWGNEMWLSGNAAVGYAWETDPEDVFAKYSEFNDTAALSPLYGFIFDTTKVKNEITAISNVTEKYKAIIENGDAEPADSLNAFNAELKAAGIENVISEMQTQADAWLAEKK
;
A
#
# COMPACT_ATOMS: atom_id res chain seq x y z
N MET A 1 0.77 57.66 44.48
CA MET A 1 -0.51 58.20 43.98
C MET A 1 -1.44 57.03 43.70
N LYS A 2 -2.67 57.16 44.21
CA LYS A 2 -3.91 56.32 44.17
C LYS A 2 -3.88 55.08 43.24
N LYS A 3 -3.92 53.84 43.78
CA LYS A 3 -5.10 52.94 44.06
C LYS A 3 -5.71 52.35 42.76
N LYS A 4 -6.14 51.10 42.59
CA LYS A 4 -6.27 49.85 43.39
C LYS A 4 -6.98 48.80 42.46
N LEU A 5 -6.78 47.49 42.72
CA LEU A 5 -7.75 46.36 42.59
C LEU A 5 -8.18 45.87 41.17
N ILE A 6 -7.88 44.63 40.76
CA ILE A 6 -8.56 43.31 41.03
C ILE A 6 -9.78 43.04 40.12
N THR A 7 -9.56 42.16 39.12
CA THR A 7 -10.21 40.82 38.93
C THR A 7 -11.69 40.68 38.49
N ILE A 8 -11.89 39.90 37.40
CA ILE A 8 -12.92 38.85 37.15
C ILE A 8 -14.30 39.13 36.48
N LEU A 9 -14.55 38.33 35.42
CA LEU A 9 -15.78 37.71 34.85
C LEU A 9 -16.94 38.50 34.17
N LEU A 10 -17.60 37.73 33.30
CA LEU A 10 -18.96 37.79 32.70
C LEU A 10 -19.09 38.55 31.37
N ALA A 11 -19.33 37.88 30.23
CA ALA A 11 -20.54 37.14 29.80
C ALA A 11 -21.58 38.04 29.10
N ALA A 12 -22.19 37.46 28.06
CA ALA A 12 -23.40 37.90 27.35
C ALA A 12 -23.27 39.07 26.35
N SER A 13 -23.35 38.72 25.06
CA SER A 13 -24.18 39.48 24.11
C SER A 13 -24.77 38.52 23.08
N MET A 14 -25.86 37.85 23.50
CA MET A 14 -26.87 37.25 22.62
C MET A 14 -28.01 38.25 22.43
N ALA A 15 -28.46 38.34 21.17
CA ALA A 15 -29.83 38.61 20.67
C ALA A 15 -30.52 39.96 20.97
N VAL A 16 -30.92 40.66 19.89
CA VAL A 16 -32.33 41.09 19.60
C VAL A 16 -32.46 41.26 18.07
N SER A 17 -33.08 40.31 17.35
CA SER A 17 -34.48 40.32 16.83
C SER A 17 -34.81 41.36 15.75
N ALA A 18 -35.18 40.87 14.56
CA ALA A 18 -36.33 41.39 13.83
C ALA A 18 -36.98 40.26 12.99
N LEU A 19 -38.05 39.69 13.54
CA LEU A 19 -39.07 38.99 12.76
C LEU A 19 -39.84 40.01 11.93
N THR A 20 -40.12 39.69 10.67
CA THR A 20 -41.34 40.15 9.99
C THR A 20 -42.03 38.92 9.40
N GLY A 21 -43.32 38.80 9.68
CA GLY A 21 -44.19 37.75 9.19
C GLY A 21 -45.49 38.31 8.61
N CYS A 22 -46.22 37.38 8.00
CA CYS A 22 -47.64 37.39 7.60
C CYS A 22 -48.01 37.99 6.22
N GLY A 23 -48.18 37.11 5.22
CA GLY A 23 -49.47 36.45 4.93
C GLY A 23 -50.31 37.00 3.76
N ASN A 24 -50.78 36.12 2.84
CA ASN A 24 -52.17 35.62 2.78
C ASN A 24 -52.50 34.80 1.48
N SER A 25 -52.85 33.52 1.69
CA SER A 25 -53.94 32.68 1.12
C SER A 25 -54.39 32.71 -0.37
N SER A 26 -54.42 31.53 -1.01
CA SER A 26 -55.66 30.75 -1.31
C SER A 26 -55.39 29.39 -1.99
N ALA A 27 -56.24 28.42 -1.69
CA ALA A 27 -56.10 26.96 -1.86
C ALA A 27 -56.48 26.39 -3.25
N ASN A 28 -55.99 25.19 -3.61
CA ASN A 28 -56.78 23.94 -3.57
C ASN A 28 -55.96 22.66 -3.95
N SER A 29 -56.39 21.57 -3.33
CA SER A 29 -56.01 20.14 -3.22
C SER A 29 -55.60 19.27 -4.44
N GLY A 30 -54.84 18.18 -4.15
CA GLY A 30 -54.73 16.96 -4.97
C GLY A 30 -53.44 16.15 -4.74
N SER A 31 -53.55 14.87 -4.41
CA SER A 31 -52.52 13.87 -4.00
C SER A 31 -51.80 13.15 -5.17
N ASP A 32 -50.50 12.82 -5.04
CA ASP A 32 -49.90 11.48 -5.28
C ASP A 32 -48.35 11.44 -5.13
N LYS A 33 -47.83 10.21 -4.92
CA LYS A 33 -46.44 9.71 -4.64
C LYS A 33 -45.21 10.45 -5.21
N PRO A 34 -44.01 10.30 -4.59
CA PRO A 34 -42.77 10.86 -5.10
C PRO A 34 -42.25 10.08 -6.31
N ALA A 35 -41.98 10.80 -7.40
CA ALA A 35 -41.21 10.34 -8.55
C ALA A 35 -39.76 10.81 -8.41
N ALA A 36 -38.83 9.97 -8.86
CA ALA A 36 -37.39 10.20 -8.84
C ALA A 36 -37.00 11.54 -9.48
N GLU A 37 -36.20 12.33 -8.75
CA GLU A 37 -35.54 13.52 -9.30
C GLU A 37 -34.51 13.10 -10.34
N THR A 38 -34.75 13.55 -11.56
CA THR A 38 -33.82 13.50 -12.67
C THR A 38 -32.95 14.74 -12.54
N VAL A 39 -31.67 14.59 -12.19
CA VAL A 39 -30.72 15.71 -12.18
C VAL A 39 -30.51 16.17 -13.62
N THR A 40 -30.81 17.44 -13.87
CA THR A 40 -30.75 18.13 -15.16
C THR A 40 -29.32 18.44 -15.59
N GLY A 41 -28.95 18.11 -16.83
CA GLY A 41 -27.61 18.29 -17.42
C GLY A 41 -27.14 19.73 -17.70
N GLU A 42 -27.70 20.73 -17.02
CA GLU A 42 -27.30 22.14 -17.15
C GLU A 42 -26.29 22.55 -16.06
N GLU A 43 -26.37 21.96 -14.86
CA GLU A 43 -25.40 22.17 -13.76
C GLU A 43 -24.08 21.44 -14.04
N ALA A 44 -24.13 20.20 -14.53
CA ALA A 44 -22.94 19.42 -14.92
C ALA A 44 -22.10 20.09 -16.03
N ASN A 45 -22.76 20.86 -16.92
CA ASN A 45 -22.08 21.59 -17.99
C ASN A 45 -21.42 22.89 -17.52
N GLN A 46 -21.86 23.48 -16.40
CA GLN A 46 -21.22 24.67 -15.81
C GLN A 46 -20.00 24.29 -14.97
N GLU A 47 -20.07 23.20 -14.20
CA GLU A 47 -18.93 22.70 -13.42
C GLU A 47 -17.77 22.23 -14.31
N ALA A 48 -18.06 21.52 -15.40
CA ALA A 48 -17.03 21.11 -16.37
C ALA A 48 -16.31 22.32 -17.01
N ASN A 49 -17.04 23.36 -17.39
CA ASN A 49 -16.44 24.59 -17.96
C ASN A 49 -15.63 25.39 -16.94
N ALA A 50 -15.98 25.32 -15.64
CA ALA A 50 -15.21 25.97 -14.57
C ALA A 50 -13.92 25.20 -14.25
N ALA A 51 -13.96 23.86 -14.27
CA ALA A 51 -12.80 23.01 -14.09
C ALA A 51 -11.75 23.23 -15.20
N ASP A 52 -12.19 23.30 -16.46
CA ASP A 52 -11.31 23.57 -17.60
C ASP A 52 -10.59 24.92 -17.47
N ALA A 53 -11.25 25.95 -16.93
CA ALA A 53 -10.63 27.26 -16.73
C ALA A 53 -9.51 27.25 -15.67
N VAL A 54 -9.58 26.33 -14.69
CA VAL A 54 -8.54 26.15 -13.67
C VAL A 54 -7.38 25.30 -14.21
N LEU A 55 -7.69 24.27 -15.00
CA LEU A 55 -6.67 23.41 -15.60
C LEU A 55 -5.92 24.12 -16.74
N LYS A 56 -6.59 25.02 -17.48
CA LYS A 56 -6.08 25.77 -18.63
C LYS A 56 -6.09 27.28 -18.39
N ASP A 57 -5.40 27.70 -17.34
CA ASP A 57 -5.29 29.11 -16.93
C ASP A 57 -4.21 29.91 -17.70
N GLY A 58 -3.42 29.26 -18.56
CA GLY A 58 -2.31 29.85 -19.30
C GLY A 58 -0.99 29.91 -18.51
N GLU A 59 -0.96 29.43 -17.26
CA GLU A 59 0.23 29.41 -16.41
C GLU A 59 0.79 27.99 -16.33
N MET A 60 1.94 27.74 -16.98
CA MET A 60 2.55 26.41 -16.98
C MET A 60 3.15 26.08 -15.60
N SER A 61 2.53 25.12 -14.90
CA SER A 61 2.97 24.64 -13.58
C SER A 61 3.83 23.38 -13.69
N GLU A 62 4.91 23.28 -12.92
CA GLU A 62 5.67 22.04 -12.77
C GLU A 62 5.13 21.25 -11.56
N ILE A 63 4.83 19.96 -11.75
CA ILE A 63 4.33 19.02 -10.75
C ILE A 63 5.44 18.02 -10.44
N LEU A 64 6.06 18.11 -9.26
CA LEU A 64 7.07 17.15 -8.83
C LEU A 64 6.38 15.86 -8.33
N MET A 65 6.66 14.74 -9.00
CA MET A 65 6.15 13.42 -8.68
C MET A 65 7.29 12.50 -8.19
N VAL A 66 7.17 12.00 -6.96
CA VAL A 66 8.25 11.28 -6.27
C VAL A 66 7.83 9.87 -5.85
N TRP A 67 8.66 8.86 -6.11
CA TRP A 67 8.43 7.48 -5.68
C TRP A 67 9.73 6.71 -5.48
N PRO A 68 9.71 5.56 -4.81
CA PRO A 68 10.90 4.75 -4.63
C PRO A 68 11.21 3.86 -5.83
N GLY A 69 12.49 3.54 -6.05
CA GLY A 69 12.91 2.59 -7.06
C GLY A 69 14.36 2.15 -6.91
N SER A 70 14.77 1.12 -7.64
CA SER A 70 16.14 0.57 -7.54
C SER A 70 17.18 1.36 -8.36
N ASN A 71 16.73 2.19 -9.29
CA ASN A 71 17.59 3.05 -10.09
C ASN A 71 17.04 4.48 -10.06
N ALA A 72 17.74 5.38 -9.36
CA ALA A 72 17.35 6.79 -9.26
C ALA A 72 17.61 7.61 -10.55
N SER A 73 18.27 7.03 -11.55
CA SER A 73 18.58 7.70 -12.82
C SER A 73 18.47 6.73 -14.01
N PRO A 74 17.24 6.25 -14.32
CA PRO A 74 17.00 5.41 -15.48
C PRO A 74 17.40 6.11 -16.77
N ALA A 75 17.92 5.35 -17.74
CA ALA A 75 18.45 5.90 -18.98
C ALA A 75 17.38 6.61 -19.80
N SER A 76 16.14 6.12 -19.76
CA SER A 76 15.01 6.68 -20.53
C SER A 76 14.22 7.73 -19.73
N LEU A 77 14.67 8.16 -18.54
CA LEU A 77 13.94 9.09 -17.65
C LEU A 77 13.45 10.34 -18.38
N GLN A 78 14.33 11.01 -19.13
CA GLN A 78 13.95 12.26 -19.81
C GLN A 78 12.97 12.02 -20.95
N GLU A 79 13.15 10.95 -21.72
CA GLU A 79 12.25 10.63 -22.84
C GLU A 79 10.84 10.28 -22.34
N VAL A 80 10.75 9.53 -21.24
CA VAL A 80 9.48 9.22 -20.58
C VAL A 80 8.83 10.49 -20.00
N GLU A 81 9.60 11.32 -19.30
CA GLU A 81 9.11 12.60 -18.76
C GLU A 81 8.56 13.51 -19.88
N ASP A 82 9.29 13.63 -20.99
CA ASP A 82 8.87 14.45 -22.14
C ASP A 82 7.58 13.91 -22.78
N ALA A 83 7.50 12.59 -23.00
CA ALA A 83 6.30 11.95 -23.56
C ALA A 83 5.06 12.11 -22.65
N MET A 84 5.22 11.93 -21.34
CA MET A 84 4.17 12.18 -20.36
C MET A 84 3.73 13.65 -20.38
N ASN A 85 4.69 14.59 -20.50
CA ASN A 85 4.43 16.02 -20.55
C ASN A 85 3.64 16.45 -21.78
N GLU A 86 3.85 15.82 -22.94
CA GLU A 86 3.02 16.06 -24.13
C GLU A 86 1.55 15.69 -23.91
N MET A 87 1.28 14.62 -23.16
CA MET A 87 -0.08 14.19 -22.83
C MET A 87 -0.72 15.09 -21.76
N ILE A 88 0.04 15.46 -20.73
CA ILE A 88 -0.44 16.37 -19.67
C ILE A 88 -0.77 17.74 -20.25
N ALA A 89 0.06 18.26 -21.15
CA ALA A 89 -0.16 19.54 -21.81
C ALA A 89 -1.46 19.60 -22.64
N GLN A 90 -2.08 18.47 -22.97
CA GLN A 90 -3.41 18.45 -23.60
C GLN A 90 -4.56 18.59 -22.58
N LYS A 91 -4.30 18.28 -21.30
CA LYS A 91 -5.30 18.26 -20.21
C LYS A 91 -5.19 19.45 -19.27
N ALA A 92 -3.97 19.87 -18.95
CA ALA A 92 -3.70 20.98 -18.05
C ALA A 92 -2.52 21.80 -18.56
N ASP A 93 -2.39 23.05 -18.14
CA ASP A 93 -1.19 23.85 -18.30
C ASP A 93 -0.20 23.44 -17.20
N ALA A 94 0.24 22.19 -17.31
CA ALA A 94 1.14 21.55 -16.37
C ALA A 94 2.14 20.64 -17.10
N LYS A 95 3.24 20.35 -16.41
CA LYS A 95 4.22 19.33 -16.75
C LYS A 95 4.67 18.62 -15.48
N VAL A 96 4.95 17.33 -15.54
CA VAL A 96 5.60 16.58 -14.47
C VAL A 96 7.12 16.75 -14.51
N LYS A 97 7.70 16.77 -13.31
CA LYS A 97 9.09 16.41 -13.06
C LYS A 97 9.09 15.10 -12.30
N LEU A 98 9.73 14.08 -12.85
CA LEU A 98 9.81 12.75 -12.25
C LEU A 98 11.08 12.64 -11.39
N GLN A 99 10.94 12.13 -10.16
CA GLN A 99 12.06 11.88 -9.27
C GLN A 99 11.92 10.51 -8.58
N ILE A 100 12.91 9.66 -8.80
CA ILE A 100 13.02 8.35 -8.16
C ILE A 100 14.03 8.46 -7.03
N ILE A 101 13.67 7.94 -5.85
CA ILE A 101 14.56 7.84 -4.70
C ILE A 101 14.85 6.37 -4.43
N GLU A 102 16.09 6.03 -4.10
CA GLU A 102 16.45 4.64 -3.80
C GLU A 102 15.70 4.11 -2.58
N TRP A 103 15.29 2.83 -2.63
CA TRP A 103 14.50 2.17 -1.57
C TRP A 103 14.99 2.44 -0.15
N GLY A 104 16.30 2.30 0.08
CA GLY A 104 16.90 2.48 1.41
C GLY A 104 16.88 3.93 1.92
N ALA A 105 16.66 4.92 1.04
CA ALA A 105 16.65 6.34 1.38
C ALA A 105 15.25 6.98 1.30
N TYR A 106 14.26 6.29 0.71
CA TYR A 106 12.96 6.88 0.40
C TYR A 106 12.22 7.40 1.61
N GLY A 107 12.10 6.60 2.68
CA GLY A 107 11.36 6.99 3.88
C GLY A 107 11.92 8.26 4.53
N ASP A 108 13.25 8.32 4.71
CA ASP A 108 13.91 9.47 5.33
C ASP A 108 13.83 10.73 4.45
N GLN A 109 14.04 10.59 3.14
CA GLN A 109 13.96 11.72 2.23
C GLN A 109 12.54 12.25 2.07
N LEU A 110 11.54 11.38 1.92
CA LEU A 110 10.13 11.79 1.86
C LEU A 110 9.71 12.52 3.14
N ASN A 111 10.08 11.99 4.31
CA ASN A 111 9.81 12.65 5.60
C ASN A 111 10.47 14.03 5.69
N LEU A 112 11.69 14.19 5.17
CA LEU A 112 12.37 15.48 5.09
C LEU A 112 11.65 16.44 4.13
N MET A 113 11.23 15.99 2.94
CA MET A 113 10.50 16.82 1.97
C MET A 113 9.17 17.30 2.56
N LEU A 114 8.41 16.43 3.23
CA LEU A 114 7.13 16.76 3.89
C LEU A 114 7.30 17.69 5.12
N SER A 115 8.49 17.76 5.71
CA SER A 115 8.74 18.56 6.92
C SER A 115 9.47 19.88 6.65
N SER A 116 10.25 19.94 5.57
CA SER A 116 11.07 21.11 5.19
C SER A 116 10.28 22.15 4.39
N GLY A 117 9.15 21.76 3.79
CA GLY A 117 8.41 22.60 2.85
C GLY A 117 9.11 22.74 1.49
N GLU A 118 10.08 21.88 1.18
CA GLU A 118 10.60 21.73 -0.18
C GLU A 118 9.47 21.39 -1.16
N LYS A 119 9.63 21.73 -2.44
CA LYS A 119 8.60 21.42 -3.45
C LYS A 119 8.37 19.92 -3.47
N LEU A 120 7.11 19.53 -3.30
CA LEU A 120 6.60 18.18 -3.45
C LEU A 120 5.12 18.33 -3.81
N ASP A 121 4.69 17.72 -4.90
CA ASP A 121 3.29 17.85 -5.36
C ASP A 121 2.57 16.51 -5.24
N ILE A 122 3.13 15.45 -5.82
CA ILE A 122 2.61 14.09 -5.80
C ILE A 122 3.69 13.15 -5.26
N PHE A 123 3.32 12.19 -4.43
CA PHE A 123 4.23 11.13 -4.01
C PHE A 123 3.55 9.80 -3.75
N MET A 124 4.33 8.73 -3.75
CA MET A 124 3.86 7.40 -3.35
C MET A 124 3.83 7.27 -1.82
N GLY A 125 2.65 7.28 -1.22
CA GLY A 125 2.48 6.89 0.18
C GLY A 125 2.70 5.39 0.34
N ILE A 126 3.51 5.00 1.33
CA ILE A 126 3.74 3.60 1.73
C ILE A 126 3.51 3.52 3.24
N GLY A 127 2.24 3.34 3.63
CA GLY A 127 1.78 3.47 5.00
C GLY A 127 1.84 4.90 5.55
N GLY A 128 1.37 5.09 6.78
CA GLY A 128 1.53 6.36 7.52
C GLY A 128 0.75 7.58 6.97
N ILE A 129 -0.11 7.38 5.95
CA ILE A 129 -0.87 8.44 5.28
C ILE A 129 -1.78 9.17 6.27
N ARG A 130 -2.48 8.41 7.12
CA ARG A 130 -3.32 8.96 8.19
C ARG A 130 -2.52 9.88 9.11
N GLU A 131 -1.40 9.43 9.63
CA GLU A 131 -0.57 10.19 10.56
C GLU A 131 0.00 11.46 9.91
N ALA A 132 0.34 11.39 8.61
CA ALA A 132 0.77 12.56 7.85
C ALA A 132 -0.38 13.56 7.63
N GLY A 133 -1.59 13.07 7.31
CA GLY A 133 -2.80 13.89 7.19
C GLY A 133 -3.14 14.61 8.50
N GLN A 134 -3.08 13.91 9.64
CA GLN A 134 -3.29 14.49 10.98
C GLN A 134 -2.25 15.56 11.36
N ARG A 135 -1.04 15.50 10.79
CA ARG A 135 -0.01 16.53 10.96
C ARG A 135 -0.18 17.70 9.98
N GLY A 136 -1.19 17.67 9.10
CA GLY A 136 -1.43 18.69 8.09
C GLY A 136 -0.40 18.68 6.96
N GLN A 137 0.27 17.55 6.74
CA GLN A 137 1.30 17.42 5.70
C GLN A 137 0.74 17.05 4.33
N LEU A 138 -0.55 16.72 4.25
CA LEU A 138 -1.22 16.23 3.04
C LEU A 138 -2.38 17.17 2.65
N TYR A 139 -2.69 17.24 1.36
CA TYR A 139 -3.80 18.02 0.83
C TYR A 139 -5.08 17.16 0.80
N ASP A 140 -6.17 17.65 1.40
CA ASP A 140 -7.46 16.96 1.35
C ASP A 140 -8.09 17.11 -0.04
N ILE A 141 -8.13 16.00 -0.78
CA ILE A 141 -8.64 15.93 -2.16
C ILE A 141 -10.12 15.54 -2.23
N SER A 142 -10.83 15.39 -1.10
CA SER A 142 -12.16 14.77 -1.05
C SER A 142 -13.20 15.39 -2.00
N GLU A 143 -13.16 16.72 -2.16
CA GLU A 143 -14.06 17.44 -3.08
C GLU A 143 -13.41 17.64 -4.45
N ASP A 144 -12.15 18.04 -4.50
CA ASP A 144 -11.43 18.32 -5.75
C ASP A 144 -11.32 17.08 -6.65
N ILE A 145 -11.16 15.89 -6.08
CA ILE A 145 -11.01 14.65 -6.86
C ILE A 145 -12.23 14.34 -7.71
N LYS A 146 -13.43 14.71 -7.24
CA LYS A 146 -14.70 14.51 -7.95
C LYS A 146 -14.82 15.42 -9.18
N VAL A 147 -14.03 16.48 -9.26
CA VAL A 147 -14.06 17.48 -10.34
C VAL A 147 -12.86 17.31 -11.26
N TYR A 148 -11.65 17.16 -10.70
CA TYR A 148 -10.40 17.19 -11.45
C TYR A 148 -9.81 15.80 -11.73
N ALA A 149 -10.31 14.74 -11.07
CA ALA A 149 -9.98 13.35 -11.36
C ALA A 149 -11.19 12.38 -11.24
N PRO A 150 -12.37 12.70 -11.82
CA PRO A 150 -13.60 11.95 -11.59
C PRO A 150 -13.52 10.50 -12.07
N GLU A 151 -12.84 10.26 -13.18
CA GLU A 151 -12.71 8.92 -13.77
C GLU A 151 -11.80 8.03 -12.90
N ALA A 152 -10.71 8.58 -12.37
CA ALA A 152 -9.85 7.86 -11.42
C ALA A 152 -10.58 7.54 -10.12
N TYR A 153 -11.32 8.52 -9.57
CA TYR A 153 -12.17 8.33 -8.39
C TYR A 153 -13.16 7.18 -8.60
N GLN A 154 -13.87 7.18 -9.73
CA GLN A 154 -14.84 6.14 -10.08
C GLN A 154 -14.19 4.77 -10.27
N THR A 155 -13.02 4.71 -10.93
CA THR A 155 -12.33 3.44 -11.18
C THR A 155 -11.83 2.79 -9.89
N MET A 156 -11.57 3.59 -8.85
CA MET A 156 -11.17 3.11 -7.53
C MET A 156 -12.29 3.04 -6.50
N GLU A 157 -13.56 3.30 -6.88
CA GLU A 157 -14.71 3.40 -5.96
C GLU A 157 -14.82 2.21 -4.99
N ARG A 158 -14.45 1.01 -5.47
CA ARG A 158 -14.44 -0.21 -4.68
C ARG A 158 -13.50 -0.15 -3.46
N TYR A 159 -12.36 0.51 -3.61
CA TYR A 159 -11.25 0.49 -2.66
C TYR A 159 -11.11 1.81 -1.90
N ILE A 160 -11.51 2.92 -2.54
CA ILE A 160 -11.27 4.27 -2.05
C ILE A 160 -11.89 4.57 -0.68
N ASN A 161 -12.98 3.88 -0.33
CA ASN A 161 -13.62 4.01 0.98
C ASN A 161 -12.69 3.61 2.15
N ALA A 162 -11.73 2.70 1.91
CA ALA A 162 -10.74 2.32 2.93
C ALA A 162 -9.62 3.36 3.10
N CYS A 163 -9.51 4.33 2.19
CA CYS A 163 -8.52 5.40 2.19
C CYS A 163 -9.04 6.70 2.83
N TYR A 164 -10.33 6.75 3.21
CA TYR A 164 -10.87 7.87 3.97
C TYR A 164 -10.48 7.76 5.45
N PHE A 165 -9.92 8.84 6.00
CA PHE A 165 -9.61 8.96 7.42
C PHE A 165 -10.23 10.25 7.96
N ASP A 166 -11.01 10.14 9.03
CA ASP A 166 -11.71 11.28 9.65
C ASP A 166 -12.53 12.12 8.64
N GLY A 167 -13.03 11.48 7.57
CA GLY A 167 -13.81 12.11 6.50
C GLY A 167 -12.99 12.75 5.38
N ALA A 168 -11.67 12.77 5.47
CA ALA A 168 -10.77 13.28 4.44
C ALA A 168 -10.15 12.15 3.61
N LEU A 169 -9.88 12.45 2.34
CA LEU A 169 -9.14 11.61 1.40
C LEU A 169 -7.90 12.39 0.98
N TYR A 170 -6.73 11.75 1.00
CA TYR A 170 -5.45 12.40 0.67
C TYR A 170 -4.78 11.85 -0.59
N GLY A 171 -5.22 10.67 -1.04
CA GLY A 171 -4.65 9.98 -2.18
C GLY A 171 -5.60 8.98 -2.82
N LEU A 172 -5.11 8.33 -3.87
CA LEU A 172 -5.80 7.24 -4.57
C LEU A 172 -5.08 5.93 -4.29
N PRO A 173 -5.78 4.84 -3.90
CA PRO A 173 -5.16 3.54 -3.78
C PRO A 173 -4.71 3.02 -5.15
N ASN A 174 -3.63 2.24 -5.20
CA ASN A 174 -3.18 1.61 -6.44
C ASN A 174 -3.98 0.34 -6.73
N TYR A 175 -4.37 0.08 -7.97
CA TYR A 175 -4.92 -1.22 -8.34
C TYR A 175 -3.80 -2.27 -8.36
N ARG A 176 -3.82 -3.17 -7.37
CA ARG A 176 -2.82 -4.22 -7.16
C ARG A 176 -3.39 -5.44 -6.43
N ASP A 177 -2.52 -6.35 -6.01
CA ASP A 177 -2.77 -7.34 -4.95
C ASP A 177 -3.02 -6.65 -3.62
N MET A 178 -4.29 -6.32 -3.36
CA MET A 178 -4.70 -5.76 -2.07
C MET A 178 -4.80 -6.85 -1.01
N ALA A 179 -5.08 -8.09 -1.39
CA ALA A 179 -5.12 -9.18 -0.42
C ALA A 179 -3.70 -9.60 0.04
N ALA A 180 -3.58 -9.92 1.33
CA ALA A 180 -2.39 -10.45 1.95
C ALA A 180 -2.39 -11.99 1.87
N GLN A 181 -1.38 -12.56 1.21
CA GLN A 181 -1.09 -13.99 1.24
C GLN A 181 0.42 -14.22 1.25
N ALA A 182 0.90 -15.15 2.06
CA ALA A 182 2.29 -15.60 2.03
C ALA A 182 2.49 -16.68 0.96
N GLY A 183 3.66 -16.67 0.32
CA GLY A 183 4.09 -17.75 -0.55
C GLY A 183 5.59 -17.99 -0.48
N LEU A 184 6.01 -19.19 -0.88
CA LEU A 184 7.40 -19.46 -1.24
C LEU A 184 7.63 -18.98 -2.67
N ILE A 185 8.49 -17.98 -2.83
CA ILE A 185 8.96 -17.52 -4.13
C ILE A 185 10.38 -18.08 -4.30
N CYS A 186 10.62 -18.82 -5.37
CA CYS A 186 11.87 -19.55 -5.52
C CYS A 186 12.30 -19.75 -6.97
N ARG A 187 13.58 -20.08 -7.16
CA ARG A 187 14.18 -20.48 -8.43
C ARG A 187 13.56 -21.77 -8.93
N LYS A 188 12.85 -21.69 -10.05
CA LYS A 188 12.12 -22.84 -10.64
C LYS A 188 13.07 -23.95 -11.07
N ASP A 189 14.20 -23.60 -11.66
CA ASP A 189 15.20 -24.58 -12.11
C ASP A 189 15.75 -25.42 -10.95
N ILE A 190 15.97 -24.79 -9.79
CA ILE A 190 16.43 -25.47 -8.58
C ILE A 190 15.30 -26.30 -7.96
N LEU A 191 14.05 -25.79 -7.97
CA LEU A 191 12.89 -26.57 -7.55
C LEU A 191 12.75 -27.86 -8.38
N ASP A 192 12.90 -27.76 -9.70
CA ASP A 192 12.79 -28.92 -10.61
C ASP A 192 13.86 -29.99 -10.31
N GLU A 193 15.07 -29.61 -9.88
CA GLU A 193 16.13 -30.55 -9.47
C GLU A 193 15.80 -31.34 -8.20
N THR A 194 14.94 -30.81 -7.33
CA THR A 194 14.50 -31.52 -6.11
C THR A 194 13.55 -32.68 -6.42
N GLY A 195 12.91 -32.65 -7.60
CA GLY A 195 11.86 -33.59 -8.00
C GLY A 195 10.47 -33.28 -7.46
N PHE A 196 10.30 -32.25 -6.64
CA PHE A 196 8.99 -31.78 -6.19
C PHE A 196 8.30 -30.97 -7.29
N GLN A 197 6.97 -31.04 -7.34
CA GLN A 197 6.15 -30.20 -8.21
C GLN A 197 5.51 -29.09 -7.36
N ALA A 198 5.43 -27.87 -7.92
CA ALA A 198 4.89 -26.70 -7.22
C ALA A 198 3.44 -26.95 -6.74
N GLU A 199 2.67 -27.70 -7.51
CA GLU A 199 1.27 -28.00 -7.23
C GLU A 199 1.09 -28.97 -6.07
N ASP A 200 2.11 -29.74 -5.69
CA ASP A 200 2.06 -30.69 -4.59
C ASP A 200 2.49 -30.07 -3.24
N ILE A 201 3.07 -28.88 -3.26
CA ILE A 201 3.52 -28.16 -2.06
C ILE A 201 2.34 -27.34 -1.53
N LYS A 202 1.80 -27.72 -0.36
CA LYS A 202 0.61 -27.10 0.24
C LYS A 202 0.78 -26.66 1.68
N THR A 203 1.76 -27.22 2.37
CA THR A 203 1.96 -27.01 3.81
C THR A 203 3.39 -26.60 4.09
N MET A 204 3.60 -26.02 5.27
CA MET A 204 4.96 -25.73 5.74
C MET A 204 5.85 -26.96 5.88
N GLU A 205 5.26 -28.12 6.16
CA GLU A 205 6.00 -29.39 6.18
C GLU A 205 6.49 -29.77 4.77
N ASP A 206 5.69 -29.53 3.74
CA ASP A 206 6.10 -29.79 2.35
C ASP A 206 7.20 -28.83 1.92
N VAL A 207 7.11 -27.56 2.32
CA VAL A 207 8.18 -26.60 2.08
C VAL A 207 9.47 -27.02 2.79
N GLU A 208 9.40 -27.50 4.04
CA GLU A 208 10.59 -27.98 4.75
C GLU A 208 11.30 -29.10 3.98
N LYS A 209 10.53 -30.05 3.40
CA LYS A 209 11.09 -31.14 2.58
C LYS A 209 11.83 -30.61 1.36
N VAL A 210 11.28 -29.59 0.69
CA VAL A 210 11.90 -28.92 -0.45
C VAL A 210 13.19 -28.20 -0.01
N ILE A 211 13.12 -27.39 1.05
CA ILE A 211 14.27 -26.64 1.57
C ILE A 211 15.40 -27.56 2.02
N SER A 212 15.10 -28.66 2.72
CA SER A 212 16.08 -29.70 3.04
C SER A 212 16.71 -30.26 1.79
N LYS A 213 15.91 -30.54 0.75
CA LYS A 213 16.43 -31.12 -0.48
C LYS A 213 17.33 -30.17 -1.26
N VAL A 214 16.97 -28.89 -1.32
CA VAL A 214 17.80 -27.84 -1.89
C VAL A 214 19.12 -27.74 -1.13
N HIS A 215 19.10 -27.74 0.20
CA HIS A 215 20.32 -27.67 1.01
C HIS A 215 21.27 -28.86 0.78
N GLU A 216 20.74 -30.07 0.54
CA GLU A 216 21.54 -31.24 0.17
C GLU A 216 22.17 -31.12 -1.22
N LEU A 217 21.42 -30.60 -2.20
CA LEU A 217 21.85 -30.50 -3.61
C LEU A 217 22.78 -29.31 -3.86
N HIS A 218 22.56 -28.21 -3.16
CA HIS A 218 23.24 -26.91 -3.31
C HIS A 218 23.80 -26.42 -1.98
N PRO A 219 24.83 -27.07 -1.41
CA PRO A 219 25.36 -26.75 -0.08
C PRO A 219 26.01 -25.36 0.02
N ASP A 220 26.43 -24.78 -1.11
CA ASP A 220 27.05 -23.44 -1.17
C ASP A 220 26.01 -22.31 -1.38
N MET A 221 24.72 -22.65 -1.49
CA MET A 221 23.62 -21.72 -1.69
C MET A 221 22.85 -21.51 -0.39
N TYR A 222 22.31 -20.31 -0.18
CA TYR A 222 21.32 -20.07 0.88
C TYR A 222 19.96 -20.64 0.46
N PRO A 223 19.39 -21.63 1.19
CA PRO A 223 18.06 -22.12 0.85
C PRO A 223 17.00 -21.02 0.97
N LEU A 224 17.08 -20.19 2.01
CA LEU A 224 16.21 -19.04 2.19
C LEU A 224 16.98 -17.77 2.59
N ILE A 225 16.54 -16.67 2.02
CA ILE A 225 16.95 -15.29 2.34
C ILE A 225 15.72 -14.50 2.80
N PRO A 226 15.88 -13.37 3.50
CA PRO A 226 14.73 -12.55 3.89
C PRO A 226 14.06 -11.89 2.67
N SER A 227 12.76 -11.64 2.76
CA SER A 227 12.01 -10.89 1.72
C SER A 227 12.44 -9.43 1.65
N ASP A 228 12.82 -8.88 2.80
CA ASP A 228 13.10 -7.46 3.05
C ASP A 228 14.44 -7.27 3.74
N LEU A 229 14.98 -6.06 3.64
CA LEU A 229 16.25 -5.69 4.26
C LEU A 229 16.19 -5.85 5.78
N THR A 230 17.29 -6.29 6.38
CA THR A 230 17.47 -6.33 7.85
C THR A 230 16.35 -7.08 8.61
N SER A 231 15.70 -8.03 7.96
CA SER A 231 14.54 -8.77 8.49
C SER A 231 14.84 -10.26 8.66
N GLY A 232 14.01 -10.96 9.41
CA GLY A 232 14.10 -12.41 9.53
C GLY A 232 13.53 -13.14 8.31
N CYS A 233 14.05 -14.34 8.01
CA CYS A 233 13.59 -15.12 6.85
C CYS A 233 12.11 -15.52 6.94
N PHE A 234 11.52 -15.57 8.14
CA PHE A 234 10.10 -15.89 8.36
C PHE A 234 9.20 -14.66 8.56
N LEU A 235 9.65 -13.46 8.17
CA LEU A 235 8.85 -12.22 8.21
C LEU A 235 7.40 -12.41 7.73
N ASN A 236 7.19 -13.12 6.62
CA ASN A 236 5.87 -13.32 6.02
C ASN A 236 5.16 -14.62 6.44
N TYR A 237 5.72 -15.40 7.37
CA TYR A 237 5.21 -16.74 7.71
C TYR A 237 3.77 -16.73 8.23
N VAL A 238 3.41 -15.72 9.03
CA VAL A 238 2.06 -15.54 9.57
C VAL A 238 1.21 -14.56 8.74
N LYS A 239 1.68 -14.15 7.56
CA LYS A 239 0.96 -13.19 6.73
C LYS A 239 -0.41 -13.72 6.33
N GLY A 240 -1.42 -12.89 6.51
CA GLY A 240 -2.82 -13.21 6.23
C GLY A 240 -3.58 -13.86 7.39
N GLN A 241 -2.92 -14.13 8.53
CA GLN A 241 -3.56 -14.74 9.71
C GLN A 241 -4.12 -13.71 10.70
N PHE A 242 -3.59 -12.48 10.68
CA PHE A 242 -4.01 -11.39 11.54
C PHE A 242 -4.31 -10.14 10.72
N ASP A 243 -5.29 -9.36 11.16
CA ASP A 243 -5.37 -7.94 10.82
C ASP A 243 -4.67 -7.15 11.93
N VAL A 244 -3.42 -6.75 11.67
CA VAL A 244 -2.61 -5.95 12.60
C VAL A 244 -2.98 -4.48 12.39
N ILE A 245 -3.53 -3.83 13.41
CA ILE A 245 -4.07 -2.47 13.28
C ILE A 245 -3.06 -1.43 13.77
N ALA A 246 -2.38 -1.68 14.89
CA ALA A 246 -1.37 -0.78 15.41
C ALA A 246 -0.36 -1.50 16.31
N ALA A 247 0.93 -1.34 16.02
CA ALA A 247 2.04 -1.78 16.87
C ALA A 247 1.96 -3.27 17.29
N GLY A 248 1.56 -4.15 16.38
CA GLY A 248 1.39 -5.59 16.65
C GLY A 248 0.12 -5.97 17.40
N VAL A 249 -0.76 -5.01 17.69
CA VAL A 249 -2.10 -5.22 18.24
C VAL A 249 -3.13 -5.27 17.11
N GLY A 250 -4.05 -6.23 17.17
CA GLY A 250 -5.00 -6.48 16.10
C GLY A 250 -6.04 -7.54 16.43
N VAL A 251 -6.57 -8.20 15.40
CA VAL A 251 -7.57 -9.26 15.51
C VAL A 251 -7.14 -10.49 14.68
N ASP A 252 -7.54 -11.69 15.10
CA ASP A 252 -7.39 -12.90 14.30
C ASP A 252 -8.35 -12.85 13.11
N MET A 253 -7.88 -13.18 11.90
CA MET A 253 -8.71 -13.19 10.70
C MET A 253 -9.86 -14.21 10.77
N LYS A 254 -9.82 -15.14 11.73
CA LYS A 254 -10.86 -16.14 11.97
C LYS A 254 -11.92 -15.71 12.99
N ASP A 255 -11.80 -14.54 13.61
CA ASP A 255 -12.84 -14.02 14.50
C ASP A 255 -14.15 -13.75 13.73
N ASP A 256 -15.29 -13.95 14.39
CA ASP A 256 -16.62 -13.66 13.85
C ASP A 256 -17.16 -12.35 14.44
N PRO A 257 -17.21 -11.25 13.67
CA PRO A 257 -17.62 -9.94 14.20
C PRO A 257 -19.11 -9.88 14.61
N SER A 258 -19.94 -10.87 14.26
CA SER A 258 -21.36 -10.88 14.62
C SER A 258 -21.59 -10.94 16.14
N ASP A 259 -20.70 -11.64 16.86
CA ASP A 259 -20.70 -11.80 18.32
C ASP A 259 -19.70 -10.87 19.04
N GLY A 260 -19.07 -9.97 18.29
CA GLY A 260 -17.96 -9.13 18.75
C GLY A 260 -16.60 -9.69 18.35
N VAL A 261 -15.53 -8.92 18.56
CA VAL A 261 -14.15 -9.34 18.25
C VAL A 261 -13.28 -9.28 19.49
N THR A 262 -12.19 -10.04 19.51
CA THR A 262 -11.18 -9.93 20.58
C THR A 262 -9.94 -9.25 20.05
N ILE A 263 -9.59 -8.10 20.62
CA ILE A 263 -8.32 -7.44 20.33
C ILE A 263 -7.19 -8.17 21.07
N ILE A 264 -6.14 -8.53 20.34
CA ILE A 264 -5.03 -9.36 20.82
C ILE A 264 -3.67 -8.72 20.56
N ASN A 265 -2.68 -9.08 21.38
CA ASN A 265 -1.26 -8.95 21.02
C ASN A 265 -0.89 -10.11 20.09
N THR A 266 -0.62 -9.82 18.82
CA THR A 266 -0.30 -10.86 17.83
C THR A 266 1.00 -11.61 18.12
N TYR A 267 1.92 -11.01 18.90
CA TYR A 267 3.18 -11.61 19.33
C TYR A 267 3.05 -12.57 20.53
N ASP A 268 1.89 -12.60 21.20
CA ASP A 268 1.56 -13.51 22.32
C ASP A 268 0.50 -14.54 21.89
N THR A 269 0.61 -15.03 20.65
CA THR A 269 -0.29 -16.02 20.05
C THR A 269 0.41 -17.35 19.81
N GLU A 270 -0.36 -18.43 19.68
CA GLU A 270 0.18 -19.74 19.34
C GLU A 270 0.77 -19.76 17.92
N GLN A 271 0.17 -19.02 16.99
CA GLN A 271 0.66 -18.89 15.62
C GLN A 271 2.05 -18.25 15.58
N TYR A 272 2.27 -17.16 16.33
CA TYR A 272 3.59 -16.51 16.38
C TYR A 272 4.63 -17.36 17.12
N ARG A 273 4.21 -18.10 18.17
CA ARG A 273 5.07 -19.09 18.83
C ARG A 273 5.52 -20.19 17.87
N ALA A 274 4.58 -20.80 17.14
CA ALA A 274 4.88 -21.85 16.18
C ALA A 274 5.82 -21.37 15.07
N MET A 275 5.66 -20.13 14.61
CA MET A 275 6.60 -19.49 13.68
C MET A 275 8.00 -19.39 14.27
N ALA A 276 8.14 -18.86 15.49
CA ALA A 276 9.44 -18.69 16.15
C ALA A 276 10.15 -20.04 16.37
N GLU A 277 9.41 -21.08 16.76
CA GLU A 277 9.92 -22.44 16.91
C GLU A 277 10.41 -23.03 15.58
N ALA A 278 9.64 -22.86 14.51
CA ALA A 278 10.05 -23.29 13.18
C ALA A 278 11.28 -22.51 12.67
N ALA A 279 11.32 -21.19 12.87
CA ALA A 279 12.45 -20.36 12.49
C ALA A 279 13.73 -20.80 13.21
N TYR A 280 13.67 -21.03 14.52
CA TYR A 280 14.81 -21.50 15.32
C TYR A 280 15.34 -22.86 14.85
N GLU A 281 14.46 -23.81 14.59
CA GLU A 281 14.86 -25.13 14.09
C GLU A 281 15.45 -25.06 12.67
N TRP A 282 14.92 -24.19 11.79
CA TRP A 282 15.43 -24.03 10.42
C TRP A 282 16.76 -23.28 10.38
N ASN A 283 16.96 -22.29 11.24
CA ASN A 283 18.25 -21.61 11.40
C ASN A 283 19.34 -22.60 11.84
N LYS A 284 19.05 -23.44 12.84
CA LYS A 284 19.97 -24.50 13.31
C LYS A 284 20.33 -25.53 12.24
N LYS A 285 19.42 -25.77 11.28
CA LYS A 285 19.66 -26.64 10.11
C LYS A 285 20.46 -25.94 9.00
N GLY A 286 20.76 -24.65 9.13
CA GLY A 286 21.49 -23.87 8.13
C GLY A 286 20.65 -23.48 6.92
N TYR A 287 19.32 -23.45 7.05
CA TYR A 287 18.43 -23.12 5.94
C TYR A 287 18.32 -21.62 5.66
N PHE A 288 18.74 -20.78 6.59
CA PHE A 288 18.69 -19.33 6.46
C PHE A 288 20.06 -18.74 6.16
N MET A 289 20.05 -17.61 5.46
CA MET A 289 21.20 -16.73 5.33
C MET A 289 21.68 -16.26 6.72
N PRO A 290 22.95 -16.51 7.10
CA PRO A 290 23.42 -16.26 8.46
C PRO A 290 23.41 -14.79 8.92
N ASP A 291 23.55 -13.84 8.00
CA ASP A 291 23.62 -12.40 8.28
C ASP A 291 22.34 -11.63 7.84
N SER A 292 21.24 -12.34 7.58
CA SER A 292 19.96 -11.79 7.07
C SER A 292 19.47 -10.54 7.82
N THR A 293 19.58 -10.52 9.16
CA THR A 293 19.10 -9.43 10.02
C THR A 293 20.00 -8.18 9.99
N THR A 294 21.16 -8.26 9.34
CA THR A 294 22.14 -7.16 9.25
C THR A 294 22.55 -6.82 7.82
N ASN A 295 22.22 -7.68 6.85
CA ASN A 295 22.56 -7.48 5.46
C ASN A 295 21.63 -6.42 4.81
N SER A 296 22.23 -5.52 4.04
CA SER A 296 21.55 -4.42 3.34
C SER A 296 21.51 -4.60 1.82
N THR A 297 21.93 -5.76 1.32
CA THR A 297 21.85 -6.10 -0.10
C THR A 297 20.40 -6.42 -0.47
N PRO A 298 19.83 -5.79 -1.51
CA PRO A 298 18.50 -6.13 -1.98
C PRO A 298 18.39 -7.62 -2.35
N ARG A 299 17.29 -8.24 -1.95
CA ARG A 299 16.99 -9.66 -2.21
C ARG A 299 17.13 -10.03 -3.69
N GLN A 300 16.71 -9.13 -4.58
CA GLN A 300 16.78 -9.30 -6.03
C GLN A 300 18.23 -9.51 -6.48
N ASP A 301 19.19 -8.77 -5.91
CA ASP A 301 20.61 -8.88 -6.25
C ASP A 301 21.21 -10.20 -5.74
N ILE A 302 20.78 -10.67 -4.56
CA ILE A 302 21.22 -11.97 -4.01
C ILE A 302 20.73 -13.12 -4.89
N LEU A 303 19.46 -13.10 -5.32
CA LEU A 303 18.89 -14.09 -6.24
C LEU A 303 19.57 -14.05 -7.62
N LYS A 304 19.77 -12.85 -8.17
CA LYS A 304 20.43 -12.63 -9.47
C LYS A 304 21.89 -13.11 -9.47
N ALA A 305 22.59 -12.99 -8.34
CA ALA A 305 23.93 -13.52 -8.17
C ALA A 305 23.97 -15.06 -8.12
N GLY A 306 22.81 -15.72 -7.98
CA GLY A 306 22.71 -17.18 -7.86
C GLY A 306 23.05 -17.71 -6.46
N ASN A 307 23.04 -16.83 -5.45
CA ASN A 307 23.45 -17.19 -4.09
C ASN A 307 22.30 -17.76 -3.25
N ALA A 308 21.05 -17.69 -3.73
CA ALA A 308 19.88 -18.10 -2.98
C ALA A 308 18.86 -18.87 -3.82
N PHE A 309 18.15 -19.80 -3.17
CA PHE A 309 17.05 -20.55 -3.77
C PHE A 309 15.75 -19.76 -3.76
N GLY A 310 15.35 -19.19 -2.61
CA GLY A 310 14.07 -18.50 -2.50
C GLY A 310 13.89 -17.72 -1.20
N TYR A 311 12.66 -17.29 -0.96
CA TYR A 311 12.25 -16.53 0.22
C TYR A 311 10.74 -16.69 0.46
N PHE A 312 10.29 -16.38 1.68
CA PHE A 312 8.86 -16.22 1.96
C PHE A 312 8.44 -14.78 1.73
N GLY A 313 7.53 -14.56 0.78
CA GLY A 313 7.10 -13.23 0.37
C GLY A 313 5.61 -13.14 0.13
N ASN A 314 5.22 -12.00 -0.44
CA ASN A 314 3.85 -11.72 -0.85
C ASN A 314 3.52 -12.53 -2.10
N TYR A 315 2.58 -13.46 -1.98
CA TYR A 315 2.05 -14.17 -3.14
C TYR A 315 0.96 -13.33 -3.80
N HIS A 316 1.01 -13.20 -5.12
CA HIS A 316 -0.03 -12.59 -5.94
C HIS A 316 0.04 -13.09 -7.39
N PRO A 317 -1.00 -12.88 -8.22
CA PRO A 317 -1.07 -13.42 -9.59
C PRO A 317 0.11 -13.06 -10.50
N GLY A 318 0.69 -11.85 -10.35
CA GLY A 318 1.83 -11.38 -11.15
C GLY A 318 3.23 -11.60 -10.54
N ILE A 319 3.37 -12.29 -9.41
CA ILE A 319 4.67 -12.34 -8.68
C ILE A 319 5.78 -13.02 -9.49
N VAL A 320 5.43 -14.04 -10.28
CA VAL A 320 6.41 -14.75 -11.13
C VAL A 320 7.00 -13.81 -12.16
N THR A 321 6.16 -13.03 -12.85
CA THR A 321 6.60 -12.01 -13.81
C THR A 321 7.46 -10.96 -13.15
N GLN A 322 6.98 -10.39 -12.04
CA GLN A 322 7.69 -9.35 -11.31
C GLN A 322 9.10 -9.82 -10.94
N GLU A 323 9.22 -11.00 -10.33
CA GLU A 323 10.51 -11.52 -9.88
C GLU A 323 11.40 -11.99 -11.04
N THR A 324 10.80 -12.47 -12.14
CA THR A 324 11.53 -12.78 -13.37
C THR A 324 12.12 -11.51 -13.98
N MET A 325 11.38 -10.40 -14.03
CA MET A 325 11.87 -9.11 -14.52
C MET A 325 12.98 -8.56 -13.61
N ASN A 326 12.79 -8.64 -12.29
CA ASN A 326 13.74 -8.13 -11.31
C ASN A 326 15.08 -8.88 -11.30
N THR A 327 15.04 -10.20 -11.49
CA THR A 327 16.22 -11.06 -11.31
C THR A 327 16.80 -11.60 -12.60
N GLY A 328 16.01 -11.64 -13.68
CA GLY A 328 16.34 -12.35 -14.92
C GLY A 328 16.30 -13.89 -14.78
N MET A 329 15.82 -14.41 -13.65
CA MET A 329 15.78 -15.84 -13.36
C MET A 329 14.39 -16.43 -13.62
N ASN A 330 14.32 -17.74 -13.85
CA ASN A 330 13.05 -18.45 -13.94
C ASN A 330 12.50 -18.70 -12.53
N ILE A 331 11.34 -18.14 -12.21
CA ILE A 331 10.76 -18.13 -10.87
C ILE A 331 9.51 -19.01 -10.80
N ALA A 332 9.34 -19.72 -9.69
CA ALA A 332 8.11 -20.36 -9.28
C ALA A 332 7.59 -19.68 -8.00
N ALA A 333 6.27 -19.61 -7.86
CA ALA A 333 5.62 -19.06 -6.68
C ALA A 333 4.53 -20.02 -6.18
N ILE A 334 4.60 -20.37 -4.91
CA ILE A 334 3.73 -21.36 -4.27
C ILE A 334 3.01 -20.68 -3.11
N PRO A 335 1.67 -20.53 -3.16
CA PRO A 335 0.91 -19.96 -2.04
C PRO A 335 0.92 -20.90 -0.85
N ILE A 336 1.07 -20.36 0.36
CA ILE A 336 1.21 -21.14 1.60
C ILE A 336 0.11 -20.81 2.61
N THR A 337 -0.15 -19.53 2.88
CA THR A 337 -1.21 -19.13 3.82
C THR A 337 -2.53 -18.89 3.12
N GLU A 338 -3.59 -18.71 3.90
CA GLU A 338 -4.87 -18.21 3.39
C GLU A 338 -4.72 -16.73 2.99
N LYS A 339 -5.55 -16.28 2.04
CA LYS A 339 -5.61 -14.88 1.61
C LYS A 339 -6.59 -14.09 2.47
N SER A 340 -6.15 -12.95 2.98
CA SER A 340 -7.02 -12.02 3.73
C SER A 340 -6.97 -10.61 3.17
N LEU A 341 -7.97 -9.80 3.48
CA LEU A 341 -8.06 -8.41 3.09
C LEU A 341 -8.40 -7.55 4.31
N SER A 342 -7.49 -6.66 4.71
CA SER A 342 -7.71 -5.68 5.76
C SER A 342 -7.84 -4.26 5.19
N THR A 343 -8.31 -3.33 6.02
CA THR A 343 -8.33 -1.90 5.68
C THR A 343 -6.93 -1.40 5.31
N GLU A 344 -5.93 -1.75 6.12
CA GLU A 344 -4.54 -1.38 5.88
C GLU A 344 -4.04 -1.94 4.55
N SER A 345 -4.36 -3.20 4.24
CA SER A 345 -3.90 -3.80 2.98
C SER A 345 -4.37 -3.06 1.72
N VAL A 346 -5.49 -2.33 1.81
CA VAL A 346 -6.03 -1.49 0.74
C VAL A 346 -5.37 -0.10 0.72
N ASN A 347 -5.29 0.57 1.86
CA ASN A 347 -4.78 1.95 1.97
C ASN A 347 -3.25 2.06 2.16
N PHE A 348 -2.54 0.93 2.16
CA PHE A 348 -1.09 0.91 2.38
C PHE A 348 -0.30 1.63 1.27
N ILE A 349 -0.75 1.53 0.01
CA ILE A 349 -0.08 2.14 -1.13
C ILE A 349 -1.05 3.07 -1.85
N GLU A 350 -0.73 4.36 -1.84
CA GLU A 350 -1.53 5.39 -2.49
C GLU A 350 -0.66 6.41 -3.22
N TRP A 351 -1.15 6.97 -4.33
CA TRP A 351 -0.63 8.21 -4.87
C TRP A 351 -1.28 9.40 -4.14
N VAL A 352 -0.47 10.15 -3.39
CA VAL A 352 -0.90 11.15 -2.42
C VAL A 352 -0.53 12.55 -2.90
N VAL A 353 -1.40 13.53 -2.65
CA VAL A 353 -1.12 14.96 -2.90
C VAL A 353 -0.56 15.59 -1.64
N ALA A 354 0.65 16.15 -1.73
CA ALA A 354 1.31 16.80 -0.59
C ALA A 354 0.61 18.11 -0.22
N GLY A 355 0.59 18.45 1.07
CA GLY A 355 -0.05 19.66 1.60
C GLY A 355 0.60 20.96 1.12
N GLN A 356 1.86 20.90 0.69
CA GLN A 356 2.60 22.02 0.08
C GLN A 356 2.40 22.15 -1.45
N CYS A 357 1.57 21.31 -2.08
CA CYS A 357 1.27 21.42 -3.51
C CYS A 357 0.57 22.75 -3.81
N GLU A 358 1.18 23.59 -4.65
CA GLU A 358 0.62 24.89 -5.03
C GLU A 358 -0.50 24.78 -6.08
N HIS A 359 -0.58 23.64 -6.78
CA HIS A 359 -1.52 23.40 -7.89
C HIS A 359 -2.22 22.03 -7.80
N PRO A 360 -2.97 21.74 -6.72
CA PRO A 360 -3.55 20.43 -6.46
C PRO A 360 -4.54 19.98 -7.56
N GLN A 361 -5.26 20.90 -8.21
CA GLN A 361 -6.17 20.58 -9.31
C GLN A 361 -5.42 20.05 -10.54
N LYS A 362 -4.27 20.65 -10.87
CA LYS A 362 -3.40 20.19 -11.97
C LYS A 362 -2.72 18.86 -11.61
N ALA A 363 -2.33 18.67 -10.35
CA ALA A 363 -1.82 17.39 -9.85
C ALA A 363 -2.87 16.26 -9.95
N LEU A 364 -4.12 16.54 -9.61
CA LEU A 364 -5.23 15.60 -9.78
C LEU A 364 -5.48 15.26 -11.26
N ALA A 365 -5.35 16.21 -12.18
CA ALA A 365 -5.44 15.92 -13.61
C ALA A 365 -4.34 14.95 -14.10
N VAL A 366 -3.12 15.04 -13.53
CA VAL A 366 -2.03 14.06 -13.78
C VAL A 366 -2.42 12.69 -13.23
N LEU A 367 -2.93 12.60 -11.99
CA LEU A 367 -3.41 11.33 -11.43
C LEU A 367 -4.57 10.75 -12.23
N ASN A 368 -5.48 11.58 -12.76
CA ASN A 368 -6.55 11.09 -13.61
C ASN A 368 -6.00 10.35 -14.83
N LEU A 369 -4.98 10.91 -15.51
CA LEU A 369 -4.30 10.22 -16.62
C LEU A 369 -3.65 8.90 -16.18
N LEU A 370 -2.94 8.89 -15.06
CA LEU A 370 -2.26 7.69 -14.52
C LEU A 370 -3.21 6.52 -14.25
N TYR A 371 -4.47 6.82 -13.93
CA TYR A 371 -5.47 5.81 -13.57
C TYR A 371 -6.39 5.40 -14.72
N THR A 372 -6.48 6.19 -15.79
CA THR A 372 -7.54 6.01 -16.80
C THR A 372 -7.02 5.96 -18.23
N ASN A 373 -5.81 6.47 -18.49
CA ASN A 373 -5.24 6.50 -19.84
C ASN A 373 -4.20 5.38 -20.02
N ALA A 374 -4.48 4.45 -20.92
CA ALA A 374 -3.63 3.30 -21.21
C ALA A 374 -2.21 3.70 -21.65
N ASP A 375 -2.08 4.68 -22.56
CA ASP A 375 -0.78 5.11 -23.09
C ASP A 375 0.04 5.80 -22.00
N PHE A 376 -0.58 6.66 -21.20
CA PHE A 376 0.08 7.33 -20.08
C PHE A 376 0.55 6.32 -19.03
N GLN A 377 -0.27 5.32 -18.74
CA GLN A 377 0.09 4.27 -17.81
C GLN A 377 1.20 3.36 -18.35
N ASN A 378 1.16 3.03 -19.64
CA ASN A 378 2.22 2.25 -20.28
C ASN A 378 3.54 3.03 -20.32
N LEU A 379 3.52 4.35 -20.54
CA LEU A 379 4.71 5.20 -20.39
C LEU A 379 5.26 5.14 -18.96
N PHE A 380 4.41 5.35 -17.96
CA PHE A 380 4.84 5.30 -16.56
C PHE A 380 5.37 3.92 -16.18
N ARG A 381 4.71 2.83 -16.59
CA ARG A 381 5.08 1.48 -16.19
C ARG A 381 6.25 0.91 -17.00
N TYR A 382 6.22 1.05 -18.33
CA TYR A 382 7.10 0.33 -19.25
C TYR A 382 8.08 1.22 -20.02
N GLY A 383 7.87 2.53 -20.06
CA GLY A 383 8.79 3.46 -20.71
C GLY A 383 8.42 3.73 -22.17
N ILE A 384 9.42 3.88 -23.04
CA ILE A 384 9.21 4.23 -24.46
C ILE A 384 9.04 2.98 -25.32
N GLU A 385 7.96 2.92 -26.12
CA GLU A 385 7.74 1.81 -27.06
C GLU A 385 8.84 1.77 -28.13
N GLY A 386 9.37 0.57 -28.39
CA GLY A 386 10.51 0.33 -29.28
C GLY A 386 11.89 0.56 -28.64
N VAL A 387 11.93 1.09 -27.41
CA VAL A 387 13.18 1.31 -26.64
C VAL A 387 13.18 0.44 -25.39
N ASP A 388 12.18 0.63 -24.51
CA ASP A 388 12.08 -0.06 -23.23
C ASP A 388 11.12 -1.26 -23.27
N TYR A 389 10.07 -1.18 -24.09
CA TYR A 389 9.10 -2.26 -24.32
C TYR A 389 8.64 -2.31 -25.79
N GLU A 390 8.03 -3.42 -26.22
CA GLU A 390 7.28 -3.51 -27.47
C GLU A 390 5.94 -4.24 -27.28
N VAL A 391 4.95 -3.90 -28.11
CA VAL A 391 3.68 -4.62 -28.13
C VAL A 391 3.86 -5.95 -28.86
N LYS A 392 3.79 -7.06 -28.12
CA LYS A 392 3.94 -8.42 -28.64
C LYS A 392 2.65 -8.93 -29.27
N ASP A 393 1.51 -8.58 -28.67
CA ASP A 393 0.18 -8.92 -29.17
C ASP A 393 -0.82 -7.82 -28.80
N ALA A 394 -1.10 -6.92 -29.75
CA ALA A 394 -2.04 -5.82 -29.54
C ALA A 394 -3.49 -6.29 -29.34
N ALA A 395 -3.88 -7.45 -29.91
CA ALA A 395 -5.23 -7.96 -29.77
C ALA A 395 -5.51 -8.50 -28.37
N LYS A 396 -4.46 -9.00 -27.70
CA LYS A 396 -4.51 -9.47 -26.31
C LYS A 396 -4.04 -8.43 -25.30
N GLY A 397 -3.51 -7.29 -25.76
CA GLY A 397 -2.94 -6.26 -24.90
C GLY A 397 -1.68 -6.75 -24.17
N ILE A 398 -0.78 -7.45 -24.86
CA ILE A 398 0.45 -8.00 -24.29
C ILE A 398 1.66 -7.19 -24.77
N ALA A 399 2.44 -6.70 -23.81
CA ALA A 399 3.73 -6.07 -24.00
C ALA A 399 4.86 -6.97 -23.49
N GLY A 400 6.07 -6.74 -23.99
CA GLY A 400 7.27 -7.45 -23.55
C GLY A 400 8.53 -6.67 -23.89
N TYR A 401 9.69 -7.25 -23.59
CA TYR A 401 10.95 -6.58 -23.92
C TYR A 401 11.25 -6.65 -25.43
N PRO A 402 11.82 -5.60 -26.05
CA PRO A 402 12.38 -5.68 -27.39
C PRO A 402 13.49 -6.74 -27.47
N GLU A 403 13.82 -7.18 -28.68
CA GLU A 403 14.91 -8.14 -28.87
C GLU A 403 16.24 -7.62 -28.28
N GLY A 404 16.85 -8.41 -27.39
CA GLY A 404 18.10 -8.06 -26.72
C GLY A 404 17.97 -7.18 -25.47
N ILE A 405 16.76 -6.74 -25.15
CA ILE A 405 16.43 -6.01 -23.91
C ILE A 405 15.89 -6.97 -22.85
N ASN A 406 16.19 -6.70 -21.59
CA ASN A 406 15.69 -7.41 -20.41
C ASN A 406 15.84 -6.53 -19.16
N GLY A 407 15.38 -7.02 -18.00
CA GLY A 407 15.44 -6.26 -16.73
C GLY A 407 16.83 -5.83 -16.27
N SER A 408 17.92 -6.36 -16.84
CA SER A 408 19.29 -5.94 -16.51
C SER A 408 19.81 -4.76 -17.34
N ASN A 409 19.21 -4.45 -18.49
CA ASN A 409 19.68 -3.41 -19.40
C ASN A 409 18.59 -2.46 -19.92
N VAL A 410 17.32 -2.69 -19.56
CA VAL A 410 16.21 -1.79 -19.91
C VAL A 410 16.45 -0.40 -19.32
N GLY A 411 16.11 0.63 -20.09
CA GLY A 411 16.34 2.03 -19.72
C GLY A 411 15.29 2.55 -18.72
N TRP A 412 14.13 1.91 -18.64
CA TRP A 412 13.02 2.23 -17.75
C TRP A 412 12.20 1.01 -17.35
N GLY A 413 11.56 1.04 -16.18
CA GLY A 413 10.57 0.05 -15.77
C GLY A 413 10.12 0.27 -14.33
N ASN A 414 8.81 0.20 -14.11
CA ASN A 414 8.20 0.22 -12.78
C ASN A 414 7.40 -1.07 -12.54
N GLU A 415 7.41 -1.54 -11.30
CA GLU A 415 6.59 -2.68 -10.88
C GLU A 415 5.09 -2.31 -10.93
N MET A 416 4.24 -3.33 -11.13
CA MET A 416 2.80 -3.11 -11.29
C MET A 416 2.19 -2.41 -10.07
N TRP A 417 2.64 -2.75 -8.86
CA TRP A 417 2.10 -2.19 -7.63
C TRP A 417 2.49 -0.71 -7.39
N LEU A 418 3.54 -0.22 -8.07
CA LEU A 418 3.90 1.20 -8.11
C LEU A 418 3.02 2.01 -9.07
N SER A 419 2.24 1.32 -9.93
CA SER A 419 1.37 1.97 -10.90
C SER A 419 0.09 2.45 -10.23
N GLY A 420 -0.55 3.50 -10.76
CA GLY A 420 -1.89 3.90 -10.31
C GLY A 420 -2.92 2.80 -10.58
N ASN A 421 -3.40 2.71 -11.82
CA ASN A 421 -4.22 1.58 -12.26
C ASN A 421 -3.52 0.77 -13.35
N ALA A 422 -2.84 -0.32 -13.02
CA ALA A 422 -2.13 -1.08 -14.06
C ALA A 422 -3.07 -1.76 -15.07
N ALA A 423 -4.34 -1.99 -14.70
CA ALA A 423 -5.30 -2.74 -15.52
C ALA A 423 -5.80 -1.98 -16.76
N VAL A 424 -5.52 -0.67 -16.89
CA VAL A 424 -5.80 0.08 -18.13
C VAL A 424 -4.69 -0.09 -19.17
N GLY A 425 -3.51 -0.55 -18.76
CA GLY A 425 -2.36 -0.77 -19.65
C GLY A 425 -2.26 -2.20 -20.15
N TYR A 426 -1.10 -2.52 -20.73
CA TYR A 426 -0.81 -3.87 -21.20
C TYR A 426 -0.48 -4.84 -20.03
N ALA A 427 -0.79 -6.11 -20.23
CA ALA A 427 -0.20 -7.20 -19.47
C ALA A 427 1.22 -7.48 -19.98
N TRP A 428 2.06 -8.11 -19.15
CA TRP A 428 3.41 -8.49 -19.58
C TRP A 428 3.44 -9.89 -20.20
N GLU A 429 4.38 -10.16 -21.10
CA GLU A 429 4.44 -11.41 -21.87
C GLU A 429 4.64 -12.69 -21.03
N THR A 430 5.13 -12.55 -19.79
CA THR A 430 5.26 -13.66 -18.84
C THR A 430 4.07 -13.77 -17.89
N ASP A 431 3.18 -12.78 -17.88
CA ASP A 431 1.93 -12.85 -17.12
C ASP A 431 0.95 -13.82 -17.80
N PRO A 432 0.01 -14.39 -17.03
CA PRO A 432 -1.18 -14.97 -17.64
C PRO A 432 -1.94 -13.94 -18.48
N GLU A 433 -2.50 -14.34 -19.62
CA GLU A 433 -3.26 -13.42 -20.50
C GLU A 433 -4.42 -12.70 -19.78
N ASP A 434 -4.95 -13.32 -18.72
CA ASP A 434 -6.04 -12.83 -17.88
C ASP A 434 -5.57 -12.28 -16.52
N VAL A 435 -4.31 -11.84 -16.41
CA VAL A 435 -3.69 -11.44 -15.12
C VAL A 435 -4.51 -10.43 -14.32
N PHE A 436 -5.09 -9.41 -14.96
CA PHE A 436 -5.90 -8.42 -14.25
C PHE A 436 -7.23 -9.02 -13.75
N ALA A 437 -7.84 -9.94 -14.49
CA ALA A 437 -9.00 -10.67 -13.98
C ALA A 437 -8.64 -11.54 -12.77
N LYS A 438 -7.44 -12.13 -12.77
CA LYS A 438 -6.91 -12.88 -11.61
C LYS A 438 -6.60 -11.99 -10.42
N TYR A 439 -6.10 -10.76 -10.61
CA TYR A 439 -5.93 -9.80 -9.51
C TYR A 439 -7.28 -9.42 -8.89
N SER A 440 -8.29 -9.16 -9.72
CA SER A 440 -9.66 -8.96 -9.23
C SER A 440 -10.14 -10.18 -8.46
N GLU A 441 -10.10 -11.40 -9.02
CA GLU A 441 -10.50 -12.62 -8.31
C GLU A 441 -9.74 -12.80 -6.99
N PHE A 442 -8.41 -12.57 -6.99
CA PHE A 442 -7.55 -12.68 -5.84
C PHE A 442 -8.01 -11.76 -4.69
N ASN A 443 -8.34 -10.51 -4.99
CA ASN A 443 -8.86 -9.55 -4.03
C ASN A 443 -10.29 -9.88 -3.59
N ASP A 444 -11.14 -10.34 -4.51
CA ASP A 444 -12.59 -10.56 -4.29
C ASP A 444 -12.90 -11.75 -3.42
N THR A 445 -12.00 -12.74 -3.44
CA THR A 445 -12.19 -14.02 -2.76
C THR A 445 -11.37 -14.12 -1.47
N ALA A 446 -10.69 -13.02 -1.08
CA ALA A 446 -9.96 -12.95 0.18
C ALA A 446 -10.92 -12.89 1.38
N ALA A 447 -10.50 -13.51 2.49
CA ALA A 447 -11.22 -13.40 3.75
C ALA A 447 -11.17 -11.94 4.23
N LEU A 448 -12.33 -11.31 4.38
CA LEU A 448 -12.40 -9.93 4.83
C LEU A 448 -12.10 -9.84 6.33
N SER A 449 -11.31 -8.85 6.75
CA SER A 449 -11.05 -8.60 8.16
C SER A 449 -12.35 -8.43 8.95
N PRO A 450 -12.47 -8.99 10.17
CA PRO A 450 -13.56 -8.71 11.10
C PRO A 450 -13.71 -7.20 11.41
N LEU A 451 -12.63 -6.43 11.23
CA LEU A 451 -12.56 -4.99 11.46
C LEU A 451 -12.31 -4.21 10.15
N TYR A 452 -12.71 -4.74 9.00
CA TYR A 452 -12.59 -4.02 7.74
C TYR A 452 -13.39 -2.70 7.73
N GLY A 453 -12.70 -1.59 7.50
CA GLY A 453 -13.22 -0.22 7.62
C GLY A 453 -13.15 0.39 9.02
N PHE A 454 -12.66 -0.33 10.03
CA PHE A 454 -12.35 0.24 11.34
C PHE A 454 -11.01 1.00 11.28
N ILE A 455 -11.01 2.22 11.82
CA ILE A 455 -9.82 3.07 11.92
C ILE A 455 -9.59 3.36 13.40
N PHE A 456 -8.45 2.93 13.93
CA PHE A 456 -8.12 3.12 15.33
C PHE A 456 -7.65 4.55 15.61
N ASP A 457 -8.29 5.22 16.57
CA ASP A 457 -7.81 6.50 17.09
C ASP A 457 -6.68 6.28 18.10
N THR A 458 -5.46 6.49 17.62
CA THR A 458 -4.22 6.35 18.38
C THR A 458 -3.91 7.49 19.35
N THR A 459 -4.71 8.58 19.38
CA THR A 459 -4.38 9.81 20.12
C THR A 459 -4.15 9.59 21.61
N LYS A 460 -4.89 8.67 22.24
CA LYS A 460 -4.78 8.39 23.69
C LYS A 460 -3.60 7.49 24.06
N VAL A 461 -3.02 6.76 23.10
CA VAL A 461 -1.99 5.73 23.34
C VAL A 461 -0.74 5.90 22.46
N LYS A 462 -0.53 7.10 21.93
CA LYS A 462 0.56 7.42 21.00
C LYS A 462 1.96 7.14 21.58
N ASN A 463 2.15 7.37 22.88
CA ASN A 463 3.44 7.15 23.53
C ASN A 463 3.73 5.65 23.68
N GLU A 464 2.72 4.87 24.04
CA GLU A 464 2.77 3.41 24.14
C GLU A 464 3.07 2.80 22.76
N ILE A 465 2.39 3.24 21.70
CA ILE A 465 2.65 2.79 20.32
C ILE A 465 4.12 3.01 19.93
N THR A 466 4.67 4.19 20.21
CA THR A 466 6.10 4.47 19.96
C THR A 466 7.02 3.54 20.77
N ALA A 467 6.72 3.34 22.06
CA ALA A 467 7.52 2.48 22.93
C ALA A 467 7.48 1.00 22.47
N ILE A 468 6.30 0.50 22.08
CA ILE A 468 6.09 -0.85 21.55
C ILE A 468 6.84 -1.05 20.23
N SER A 469 6.84 -0.05 19.36
CA SER A 469 7.56 -0.11 18.07
C SER A 469 9.06 -0.30 18.29
N ASN A 470 9.67 0.48 19.20
CA ASN A 470 11.09 0.34 19.56
C ASN A 470 11.41 -1.05 20.15
N VAL A 471 10.51 -1.62 20.96
CA VAL A 471 10.67 -2.99 21.47
C VAL A 471 10.56 -3.99 20.31
N THR A 472 9.61 -3.82 19.40
CA THR A 472 9.43 -4.70 18.24
C THR A 472 10.68 -4.73 17.35
N GLU A 473 11.25 -3.57 17.02
CA GLU A 473 12.49 -3.44 16.22
C GLU A 473 13.67 -4.20 16.84
N LYS A 474 13.75 -4.23 18.17
CA LYS A 474 14.81 -4.95 18.90
C LYS A 474 14.71 -6.47 18.80
N TYR A 475 13.50 -7.04 18.68
CA TYR A 475 13.27 -8.48 18.83
C TYR A 475 12.84 -9.19 17.56
N LYS A 476 12.02 -8.55 16.73
CA LYS A 476 11.26 -9.23 15.67
C LYS A 476 12.15 -9.94 14.67
N ALA A 477 13.14 -9.25 14.11
CA ALA A 477 14.05 -9.85 13.12
C ALA A 477 14.85 -11.04 13.70
N ILE A 478 15.30 -10.94 14.95
CA ILE A 478 16.04 -12.02 15.66
C ILE A 478 15.16 -13.26 15.82
N ILE A 479 13.90 -13.07 16.23
CA ILE A 479 12.95 -14.17 16.44
C ILE A 479 12.56 -14.82 15.11
N GLU A 480 12.23 -14.01 14.11
CA GLU A 480 11.83 -14.47 12.77
C GLU A 480 12.96 -15.07 11.95
N ASN A 481 14.21 -14.81 12.34
CA ASN A 481 15.37 -15.51 11.79
C ASN A 481 15.78 -16.72 12.63
N GLY A 482 15.17 -16.96 13.80
CA GLY A 482 15.56 -18.06 14.67
C GLY A 482 16.95 -17.90 15.30
N ASP A 483 17.41 -16.67 15.51
CA ASP A 483 18.74 -16.38 16.09
C ASP A 483 18.77 -16.50 17.62
N ALA A 484 17.61 -16.68 18.26
CA ALA A 484 17.46 -16.85 19.70
C ALA A 484 16.45 -17.96 20.03
N GLU A 485 16.68 -18.65 21.15
CA GLU A 485 15.78 -19.68 21.67
C GLU A 485 14.37 -19.09 21.87
N PRO A 486 13.31 -19.65 21.26
CA PRO A 486 11.96 -19.10 21.28
C PRO A 486 11.39 -18.90 22.68
N ALA A 487 11.57 -19.87 23.58
CA ALA A 487 11.02 -19.79 24.93
C ALA A 487 11.55 -18.56 25.70
N ASP A 488 12.85 -18.30 25.62
CA ASP A 488 13.48 -17.19 26.33
C ASP A 488 13.20 -15.85 25.63
N SER A 489 13.34 -15.82 24.31
CA SER A 489 13.18 -14.59 23.51
C SER A 489 11.73 -14.10 23.48
N LEU A 490 10.73 -14.98 23.30
CA LEU A 490 9.31 -14.60 23.33
C LEU A 490 8.87 -14.15 24.72
N ASN A 491 9.37 -14.78 25.79
CA ASN A 491 9.07 -14.36 27.16
C ASN A 491 9.64 -12.96 27.44
N ALA A 492 10.89 -12.70 27.05
CA ALA A 492 11.51 -11.39 27.20
C ALA A 492 10.80 -10.33 26.35
N PHE A 493 10.49 -10.65 25.10
CA PHE A 493 9.79 -9.76 24.17
C PHE A 493 8.42 -9.37 24.73
N ASN A 494 7.58 -10.34 25.09
CA ASN A 494 6.24 -10.07 25.63
C ASN A 494 6.28 -9.36 26.99
N ALA A 495 7.31 -9.58 27.82
CA ALA A 495 7.49 -8.83 29.06
C ALA A 495 7.85 -7.35 28.79
N GLU A 496 8.72 -7.07 27.83
CA GLU A 496 9.06 -5.69 27.44
C GLU A 496 7.88 -4.98 26.75
N LEU A 497 7.09 -5.68 25.92
CA LEU A 497 5.84 -5.15 25.35
C LEU A 497 4.83 -4.77 26.43
N LYS A 498 4.66 -5.62 27.45
CA LYS A 498 3.80 -5.33 28.61
C LYS A 498 4.31 -4.11 29.39
N ALA A 499 5.63 -4.00 29.60
CA ALA A 499 6.24 -2.83 30.23
C ALA A 499 6.10 -1.55 29.39
N ALA A 500 6.08 -1.67 28.06
CA ALA A 500 5.86 -0.58 27.12
C ALA A 500 4.38 -0.14 27.01
N GLY A 501 3.46 -0.89 27.62
CA GLY A 501 2.04 -0.52 27.71
C GLY A 501 1.13 -1.14 26.66
N ILE A 502 1.48 -2.29 26.06
CA ILE A 502 0.64 -2.96 25.04
C ILE A 502 -0.79 -3.25 25.53
N GLU A 503 -0.97 -3.54 26.82
CA GLU A 503 -2.29 -3.77 27.42
C GLU A 503 -3.20 -2.52 27.38
N ASN A 504 -2.61 -1.32 27.46
CA ASN A 504 -3.38 -0.07 27.33
C ASN A 504 -3.86 0.11 25.89
N VAL A 505 -3.01 -0.23 24.91
CA VAL A 505 -3.36 -0.18 23.48
C VAL A 505 -4.48 -1.17 23.18
N ILE A 506 -4.38 -2.41 23.67
CA ILE A 506 -5.41 -3.44 23.52
C ILE A 506 -6.74 -2.95 24.12
N SER A 507 -6.73 -2.44 25.36
CA SER A 507 -7.96 -2.01 26.02
C SER A 507 -8.63 -0.81 25.32
N GLU A 508 -7.85 0.15 24.85
CA GLU A 508 -8.38 1.31 24.13
C GLU A 508 -8.92 0.89 22.76
N MET A 509 -8.20 0.04 22.01
CA MET A 509 -8.63 -0.47 20.72
C MET A 509 -9.89 -1.33 20.85
N GLN A 510 -9.99 -2.19 21.87
CA GLN A 510 -11.21 -2.97 22.14
C GLN A 510 -12.40 -2.05 22.37
N THR A 511 -12.24 -1.01 23.18
CA THR A 511 -13.31 -0.04 23.47
C THR A 511 -13.81 0.63 22.19
N GLN A 512 -12.89 1.02 21.30
CA GLN A 512 -13.26 1.66 20.04
C GLN A 512 -13.85 0.68 19.03
N ALA A 513 -13.31 -0.55 18.94
CA ALA A 513 -13.83 -1.59 18.06
C ALA A 513 -15.26 -2.01 18.46
N ASP A 514 -15.53 -2.17 19.76
CA ASP A 514 -16.86 -2.48 20.28
C ASP A 514 -17.87 -1.37 19.93
N ALA A 515 -17.48 -0.11 20.10
CA ALA A 515 -18.31 1.05 19.75
C ALA A 515 -18.61 1.10 18.25
N TRP A 516 -17.59 0.90 17.41
CA TRP A 516 -17.73 0.89 15.95
C TRP A 516 -18.62 -0.26 15.45
N LEU A 517 -18.44 -1.48 15.98
CA LEU A 517 -19.28 -2.63 15.64
C LEU A 517 -20.75 -2.41 16.04
N ALA A 518 -21.00 -1.69 17.13
CA ALA A 518 -22.36 -1.35 17.55
C ALA A 518 -23.07 -0.36 16.61
N GLU A 519 -22.32 0.50 15.90
CA GLU A 519 -22.86 1.44 14.90
C GLU A 519 -23.15 0.78 13.55
N LYS A 520 -22.56 -0.39 13.28
CA LYS A 520 -22.74 -1.17 12.04
C LYS A 520 -23.92 -2.15 12.09
N LYS A 521 -24.49 -2.41 13.27
CA LYS A 521 -25.69 -3.22 13.50
C LYS A 521 -26.96 -2.38 13.31
#